data_AF-A0A328RJD0-F1
#
_entry.id   AF-A0A328RJD0-F1
#
_cell.length_a   1.000
_cell.length_b   1.000
_cell.length_c   1.000
_cell.angle_alpha   90.00
_cell.angle_beta   90.00
_cell.angle_gamma   90.00
#
_symmetry.space_group_name_H-M   'P 1'
#
loop_
_entity.id
_entity.type
_entity.pdbx_description
1 polymer ?
#
loop_
_entity_poly.entity_id
_entity_poly.type
_entity_poly.pdbx_seq_one_letter_code
_entity_poly.pdbx_strand_id
1 'polypeptide(L)'
;MTHSIDFNSHLFLKYYRNKVLNTKPPLTRRNVSLVWQKYARKIGRFDGSPHSSRTTLATHAHENPNIKLSHIQHTLGHTSIQSTQKYTKSVDDHKNSASFAVRY
;
A
#
# COMPACT_ATOMS: atom_id res chain seq x y z
N MET A 1 1.18 -2.25 35.68
CA MET A 1 1.23 -1.02 34.85
C MET A 1 0.08 -1.09 33.85
N THR A 2 -1.04 -0.45 34.13
CA THR A 2 -2.18 -0.40 33.22
C THR A 2 -1.89 0.65 32.14
N HIS A 3 -1.58 0.21 30.92
CA HIS A 3 -1.60 1.12 29.77
C HIS A 3 -3.05 1.57 29.56
N SER A 4 -3.39 2.79 29.97
CA SER A 4 -4.66 3.41 29.59
C SER A 4 -4.62 3.59 28.07
N ILE A 5 -5.36 2.75 27.35
CA ILE A 5 -5.49 2.86 25.89
C ILE A 5 -6.31 4.11 25.62
N ASP A 6 -5.65 5.15 25.13
CA ASP A 6 -6.31 6.35 24.65
C ASP A 6 -6.84 6.10 23.23
N PHE A 7 -8.14 5.84 23.12
CA PHE A 7 -8.82 5.59 21.86
C PHE A 7 -8.87 6.82 20.94
N ASN A 8 -8.60 8.02 21.46
CA ASN A 8 -8.52 9.25 20.66
C ASN A 8 -7.10 9.51 20.12
N SER A 9 -6.12 8.72 20.54
CA SER A 9 -4.74 8.85 20.06
C SER A 9 -4.55 8.25 18.67
N HIS A 10 -3.58 8.79 17.92
CA HIS A 10 -3.24 8.24 16.61
C HIS A 10 -2.53 6.90 16.78
N LEU A 11 -2.88 5.93 15.92
CA LEU A 11 -2.27 4.59 15.93
C LEU A 11 -0.74 4.63 15.76
N PHE A 12 -0.24 5.53 14.92
CA PHE A 12 1.19 5.70 14.65
C PHE A 12 1.68 7.06 15.15
N LEU A 13 2.58 7.01 16.13
CA LEU A 13 3.15 8.19 16.78
C LEU A 13 4.62 8.35 16.37
N LYS A 14 5.10 9.59 16.32
CA LYS A 14 6.53 9.84 16.16
C LYS A 14 7.27 9.46 17.43
N TYR A 15 8.41 8.80 17.25
CA TYR A 15 9.34 8.50 18.33
C TYR A 15 10.58 9.38 18.22
N TYR A 16 10.89 10.12 19.28
CA TYR A 16 12.09 10.93 19.39
C TYR A 16 13.10 10.22 20.29
N ARG A 17 14.36 10.13 19.85
CA ARG A 17 15.44 9.50 20.64
C ARG A 17 15.70 10.25 21.95
N ASN A 18 15.62 11.58 21.92
CA ASN A 18 15.73 12.43 23.11
C ASN A 18 14.33 12.78 23.59
N LYS A 19 13.96 12.32 24.80
CA LYS A 19 12.63 12.49 25.41
C LYS A 19 12.35 13.92 25.94
N VAL A 20 13.06 14.93 25.43
CA VAL A 20 12.91 16.33 25.89
C VAL A 20 11.50 16.85 25.62
N LEU A 21 10.85 16.34 24.57
CA LEU A 21 9.46 16.65 24.25
C LEU A 21 8.56 15.55 24.80
N ASN A 22 7.69 15.90 25.75
CA ASN A 22 6.65 15.01 26.28
C ASN A 22 5.43 14.90 25.33
N THR A 23 5.58 15.35 24.08
CA THR A 23 4.52 15.33 23.07
C THR A 23 4.61 14.05 22.24
N LYS A 24 3.45 13.49 21.90
CA LYS A 24 3.31 12.31 21.04
C LYS A 24 2.61 12.70 19.73
N PRO A 25 3.27 13.49 18.85
CA PRO A 25 2.65 13.92 17.62
C PRO A 25 2.45 12.74 16.66
N PRO A 26 1.44 12.81 15.78
CA PRO A 26 1.18 11.76 14.80
C PRO A 26 2.33 11.65 13.80
N LEU A 27 2.49 10.44 13.26
CA LEU A 27 3.43 10.19 12.17
C LEU A 27 3.03 11.00 10.92
N THR A 28 3.99 11.73 10.34
CA THR A 28 3.72 12.48 9.10
C THR A 28 3.85 11.57 7.89
N ARG A 29 3.20 11.95 6.79
CA ARG A 29 3.36 11.31 5.47
C ARG A 29 4.83 11.15 5.07
N ARG A 30 5.66 12.19 5.30
CA ARG A 30 7.10 12.14 5.02
C ARG A 30 7.79 11.02 5.80
N ASN A 31 7.46 10.83 7.06
CA ASN A 31 8.06 9.77 7.88
C ASN A 31 7.70 8.38 7.34
N VAL A 32 6.45 8.17 6.90
CA VAL A 32 6.04 6.92 6.24
C VAL A 32 6.89 6.68 4.98
N SER A 33 7.06 7.70 4.13
CA SER A 33 7.92 7.59 2.94
C SER A 33 9.38 7.30 3.28
N LEU A 34 9.92 7.88 4.35
CA LEU A 34 11.30 7.62 4.78
C LEU A 34 11.48 6.19 5.30
N VAL A 35 10.50 5.67 6.05
CA VAL A 35 10.49 4.27 6.49
C VAL A 35 10.46 3.35 5.28
N TRP A 36 9.59 3.61 4.30
CA TRP A 36 9.54 2.85 3.05
C TRP A 36 10.90 2.83 2.35
N GLN A 37 11.48 4.01 2.10
CA GLN A 37 12.78 4.13 1.42
C GLN A 37 13.90 3.41 2.17
N LYS A 38 13.88 3.41 3.51
CA LYS A 38 14.86 2.67 4.32
C LYS A 38 14.85 1.19 3.99
N TYR A 39 13.68 0.57 3.86
CA TYR A 39 13.57 -0.85 3.52
C TYR A 39 13.79 -1.11 2.03
N ALA A 40 13.33 -0.23 1.15
CA ALA A 40 13.60 -0.32 -0.28
C ALA A 40 15.11 -0.36 -0.57
N ARG A 41 15.88 0.54 0.06
CA ARG A 41 17.36 0.55 -0.03
C ARG A 41 18.00 -0.75 0.47
N LYS A 42 17.47 -1.37 1.52
CA LYS A 42 18.01 -2.63 2.06
C LYS A 42 17.90 -3.81 1.09
N ILE A 43 16.91 -3.77 0.21
CA ILE A 43 16.68 -4.81 -0.81
C ILE A 43 17.19 -4.39 -2.20
N GLY A 44 17.94 -3.30 -2.30
CA GLY A 44 18.47 -2.79 -3.58
C GLY A 44 17.42 -2.26 -4.55
N ARG A 45 16.19 -2.00 -4.09
CA ARG A 45 15.11 -1.41 -4.91
C ARG A 45 14.93 0.06 -4.58
N PHE A 46 14.92 0.90 -5.61
CA PHE A 46 14.79 2.35 -5.47
C PHE A 46 13.51 2.89 -6.12
N ASP A 47 12.89 2.05 -6.94
CA ASP A 47 11.62 2.20 -7.60
C ASP A 47 10.49 1.71 -6.68
N GLY A 48 9.80 2.65 -6.04
CA GLY A 48 8.63 2.31 -5.25
C GLY A 48 8.29 3.35 -4.22
N SER A 49 6.99 3.47 -3.96
CA SER A 49 6.45 4.33 -2.91
C SER A 49 5.36 3.58 -2.15
N PRO A 50 4.88 4.14 -1.02
CA PRO A 50 3.66 3.63 -0.38
C PRO A 50 2.44 3.60 -1.31
N HIS A 51 2.43 4.37 -2.42
CA HIS A 51 1.39 4.25 -3.43
C HIS A 51 1.59 3.00 -4.32
N SER A 52 2.84 2.64 -4.61
CA SER A 52 3.17 1.44 -5.38
C SER A 52 2.72 0.16 -4.66
N SER A 53 2.85 0.10 -3.32
CA SER A 53 2.32 -1.05 -2.56
C SER A 53 0.81 -1.17 -2.65
N ARG A 54 0.09 -0.05 -2.74
CA ARG A 54 -1.36 -0.03 -2.95
C ARG A 54 -1.73 -0.59 -4.33
N THR A 55 -0.93 -0.29 -5.36
CA THR A 55 -1.06 -0.92 -6.67
C THR A 55 -0.83 -2.42 -6.58
N THR A 56 0.28 -2.86 -5.96
CA THR A 56 0.60 -4.29 -5.79
C THR A 56 -0.52 -5.05 -5.08
N LEU A 57 -1.11 -4.45 -4.04
CA LEU A 57 -2.28 -5.02 -3.35
C LEU A 57 -3.47 -5.22 -4.30
N ALA A 58 -3.80 -4.19 -5.09
CA ALA A 58 -4.92 -4.24 -6.03
C ALA A 58 -4.69 -5.32 -7.12
N THR A 59 -3.48 -5.38 -7.67
CA THR A 59 -3.07 -6.36 -8.67
C THR A 59 -3.19 -7.78 -8.14
N HIS A 60 -2.60 -8.10 -6.97
CA HIS A 60 -2.69 -9.44 -6.38
C HIS A 60 -4.11 -9.83 -5.98
N ALA A 61 -4.90 -8.88 -5.46
CA ALA A 61 -6.30 -9.15 -5.15
C ALA A 61 -7.10 -9.50 -6.43
N HIS A 62 -6.76 -8.88 -7.56
CA HIS A 62 -7.43 -9.12 -8.83
C HIS A 62 -6.99 -10.41 -9.52
N GLU A 63 -5.75 -10.84 -9.32
CA GLU A 63 -5.25 -12.13 -9.82
C GLU A 63 -6.03 -13.32 -9.25
N ASN A 64 -6.63 -13.17 -8.06
CA ASN A 64 -7.46 -14.19 -7.45
C ASN A 64 -8.85 -14.24 -8.12
N PRO A 65 -9.21 -15.34 -8.80
CA PRO A 65 -10.48 -15.46 -9.53
C PRO A 65 -11.72 -15.38 -8.63
N ASN A 66 -11.56 -15.61 -7.32
CA ASN A 66 -12.66 -15.58 -6.36
C ASN A 66 -12.98 -14.18 -5.84
N ILE A 67 -12.15 -13.17 -6.15
CA ILE A 67 -12.30 -11.81 -5.64
C ILE A 67 -12.94 -10.94 -6.73
N LYS A 68 -14.15 -10.43 -6.44
CA LYS A 68 -14.83 -9.48 -7.30
C LYS A 68 -14.15 -8.11 -7.23
N LEU A 69 -14.13 -7.39 -8.37
CA LEU A 69 -13.57 -6.04 -8.47
C LEU A 69 -14.20 -5.05 -7.47
N SER A 70 -15.48 -5.22 -7.13
CA SER A 70 -16.19 -4.42 -6.13
C SER A 70 -15.58 -4.55 -4.71
N HIS A 71 -15.10 -5.74 -4.34
CA HIS A 71 -14.43 -5.95 -3.04
C HIS A 71 -13.07 -5.26 -3.01
N ILE A 72 -12.36 -5.26 -4.14
CA ILE A 72 -11.08 -4.55 -4.28
C ILE A 72 -11.32 -3.04 -4.18
N GLN A 73 -12.35 -2.52 -4.86
CA GLN A 73 -12.75 -1.11 -4.77
C GLN A 73 -13.05 -0.70 -3.33
N HIS A 74 -13.84 -1.50 -2.61
CA HIS A 74 -14.19 -1.23 -1.20
C HIS A 74 -12.94 -1.24 -0.30
N THR A 75 -12.08 -2.25 -0.45
CA THR A 75 -10.82 -2.37 0.31
C THR A 75 -9.89 -1.17 0.08
N LEU A 76 -9.83 -0.68 -1.15
CA LEU A 76 -9.05 0.51 -1.47
C LEU A 76 -9.75 1.79 -0.99
N GLY A 77 -11.07 1.82 -0.88
CA GLY A 77 -11.83 3.03 -0.60
C GLY A 77 -11.92 3.96 -1.82
N HIS A 78 -12.00 3.39 -3.03
CA HIS A 78 -12.21 4.19 -4.25
C HIS A 78 -13.70 4.51 -4.43
N THR A 79 -13.98 5.77 -4.74
CA THR A 79 -15.35 6.25 -5.03
C THR A 79 -15.88 5.72 -6.36
N SER A 80 -15.01 5.43 -7.33
CA SER A 80 -15.37 4.89 -8.63
C SER A 80 -14.63 3.60 -8.97
N ILE A 81 -15.33 2.68 -9.64
CA ILE A 81 -14.75 1.41 -10.09
C ILE A 81 -13.65 1.61 -11.14
N GLN A 82 -13.76 2.68 -11.94
CA GLN A 82 -12.76 3.06 -12.94
C GLN A 82 -11.39 3.34 -12.32
N SER A 83 -11.35 3.93 -11.11
CA SER A 83 -10.10 4.16 -10.37
C SER A 83 -9.43 2.85 -9.99
N THR A 84 -10.21 1.81 -9.72
CA THR A 84 -9.71 0.45 -9.45
C THR A 84 -9.26 -0.24 -10.74
N GLN A 85 -10.01 -0.08 -11.84
CA GLN A 85 -9.69 -0.68 -13.14
C GLN A 85 -8.33 -0.23 -13.69
N LYS A 86 -7.89 0.99 -13.38
CA LYS A 86 -6.55 1.48 -13.75
C LYS A 86 -5.41 0.60 -13.20
N TYR A 87 -5.61 -0.05 -12.05
CA TYR A 87 -4.60 -0.92 -11.44
C TYR A 87 -4.69 -2.38 -11.90
N THR A 88 -5.84 -2.79 -12.44
CA THR A 88 -6.07 -4.17 -12.90
C THR A 88 -5.79 -4.37 -14.38
N LYS A 89 -5.87 -3.30 -15.18
CA LYS A 89 -5.66 -3.37 -16.64
C LYS A 89 -4.35 -4.06 -17.05
N SER A 90 -3.27 -3.83 -16.31
CA SER A 90 -1.98 -4.49 -16.58
C SER A 90 -2.06 -6.02 -16.49
N VAL A 91 -2.87 -6.58 -15.58
CA VAL A 91 -3.04 -8.04 -15.43
C VAL A 91 -3.76 -8.64 -16.64
N ASP A 92 -4.81 -7.98 -17.10
CA ASP A 92 -5.60 -8.42 -18.25
C ASP A 92 -4.79 -8.34 -19.55
N ASP A 93 -3.99 -7.28 -19.71
CA ASP A 93 -3.10 -7.11 -20.86
C ASP A 93 -1.97 -8.17 -20.85
N HIS A 94 -1.44 -8.54 -19.68
CA HIS A 94 -0.43 -9.60 -19.56
C HIS A 94 -0.97 -10.98 -19.96
N LYS A 95 -2.20 -11.34 -19.54
CA LYS A 95 -2.82 -12.63 -19.88
C LYS A 95 -3.13 -12.76 -21.38
N ASN A 96 -3.41 -11.65 -22.06
CA ASN A 96 -3.77 -11.62 -23.47
C ASN A 96 -2.62 -11.16 -24.40
N SER A 97 -1.40 -11.04 -23.87
CA SER A 97 -0.25 -10.61 -24.66
C SER A 97 0.09 -11.65 -25.72
N ALA A 98 0.33 -11.19 -26.96
CA ALA A 98 0.62 -12.04 -28.13
C ALA A 98 1.80 -13.01 -27.91
N SER A 99 2.72 -12.67 -27.01
CA SER A 99 3.83 -13.54 -26.59
C SER A 99 3.39 -14.83 -25.89
N PHE A 100 2.23 -14.86 -25.22
CA PHE A 100 1.67 -16.08 -24.62
C PHE A 100 0.70 -16.83 -25.56
N ALA A 101 0.19 -16.16 -26.59
CA ALA A 101 -0.70 -16.76 -27.59
C ALA A 101 0.06 -17.63 -28.61
N VAL A 102 1.35 -17.34 -28.84
CA VAL A 102 2.21 -18.16 -29.70
C VAL A 102 2.79 -19.31 -28.87
N ARG A 103 2.08 -20.43 -28.82
CA ARG A 103 2.63 -21.72 -28.39
C ARG A 103 3.29 -22.38 -29.59
N TYR A 104 4.61 -22.53 -29.56
CA TYR A 104 5.35 -23.45 -30.44
C TYR A 104 5.21 -24.90 -29.93
#